data_AF-A0A522B517-F1
#
_entry.id   AF-A0A522B517-F1
#
_cell.length_a   1.000
_cell.length_b   1.000
_cell.length_c   1.000
_cell.angle_alpha   90.00
_cell.angle_beta   90.00
_cell.angle_gamma   90.00
#
_symmetry.space_group_name_H-M   'P 1'
#
loop_
_entity.id
_entity.type
_entity.pdbx_description
1 polymer ?
#
loop_
_entity_poly.entity_id
_entity_poly.type
_entity_poly.pdbx_seq_one_letter_code
_entity_poly.pdbx_strand_id
1 'polypeptide(L)'
;MYRLIFMMLALVLLVGSASPPVLFAQQHEPSHEPSAHHHDTQAAAAQWDGSSEGVAYSEFNHHLAGVFVLLIGLSELRGGLGVTMLAWSRFLLPLAMLGAGGFLMIWSDHDAWPIGSLSFAQTFFSDDYETVQHKLYAILLLSVGTIEFLRRTGRVTHMAWGMPLPVFALIGGVMLFLHSHGTHPSAHKIAMHHAVMGTTALVAGLCKITAGAKRQEGRSPWALAWAVLVLLIGVELLIYSE
;
A
#
# COMPACT_ATOMS: atom_id res chain seq x y z
N MET A 1 -25.88 -10.37 5.44
CA MET A 1 -24.57 -10.58 4.80
C MET A 1 -24.35 -9.64 3.63
N TYR A 2 -25.09 -9.80 2.52
CA TYR A 2 -24.95 -8.93 1.34
C TYR A 2 -25.12 -7.43 1.62
N ARG A 3 -26.02 -7.05 2.54
CA ARG A 3 -26.19 -5.67 2.99
C ARG A 3 -24.93 -5.03 3.57
N LEU A 4 -24.12 -5.79 4.34
CA LEU A 4 -22.89 -5.25 4.96
C LEU A 4 -21.77 -5.11 3.92
N ILE A 5 -21.62 -6.08 3.02
CA ILE A 5 -20.68 -6.00 1.89
C ILE A 5 -21.05 -4.80 1.00
N PHE A 6 -22.34 -4.62 0.69
CA PHE A 6 -22.80 -3.49 -0.10
C PHE A 6 -22.52 -2.16 0.59
N MET A 7 -22.73 -2.06 1.90
CA MET A 7 -22.42 -0.85 2.68
C MET A 7 -20.91 -0.54 2.69
N MET A 8 -20.06 -1.55 2.76
CA MET A 8 -18.60 -1.38 2.68
C MET A 8 -18.14 -0.96 1.28
N LEU A 9 -18.69 -1.54 0.22
CA LEU A 9 -18.44 -1.11 -1.15
C LEU A 9 -18.95 0.32 -1.39
N ALA A 10 -20.13 0.65 -0.86
CA ALA A 10 -20.67 1.99 -0.91
C ALA A 10 -19.78 3.00 -0.16
N LEU A 11 -19.13 2.60 0.94
CA LEU A 11 -18.15 3.43 1.64
C LEU A 11 -16.93 3.73 0.76
N VAL A 12 -16.39 2.73 0.08
CA VAL A 12 -15.27 2.92 -0.88
C VAL A 12 -15.68 3.87 -2.00
N LEU A 13 -16.84 3.63 -2.62
CA LEU A 13 -17.36 4.49 -3.68
C LEU A 13 -17.66 5.91 -3.18
N LEU A 14 -18.18 6.05 -1.96
CA LEU A 14 -18.47 7.33 -1.34
C LEU A 14 -17.18 8.14 -1.14
N VAL A 15 -16.11 7.52 -0.60
CA VAL A 15 -14.80 8.18 -0.47
C VAL A 15 -14.26 8.58 -1.84
N GLY A 16 -14.38 7.73 -2.87
CA GLY A 16 -13.99 8.09 -4.23
C GLY A 16 -14.80 9.23 -4.86
N SER A 17 -16.01 9.47 -4.37
CA SER A 17 -16.88 10.58 -4.82
C SER A 17 -16.82 11.82 -3.93
N ALA A 18 -16.25 11.72 -2.73
CA ALA A 18 -16.18 12.79 -1.75
C ALA A 18 -14.84 13.52 -1.86
N SER A 19 -14.87 14.85 -1.86
CA SER A 19 -13.63 15.61 -1.65
C SER A 19 -13.13 15.36 -0.23
N PRO A 20 -11.83 15.04 -0.03
CA PRO A 20 -11.32 14.74 1.29
C PRO A 20 -11.31 16.04 2.09
N PRO A 21 -11.57 15.99 3.41
CA PRO A 21 -11.32 17.15 4.24
C PRO A 21 -9.83 17.50 4.13
N VAL A 22 -9.55 18.73 3.74
CA VAL A 22 -8.21 19.35 3.74
C VAL A 22 -7.77 19.51 5.19
N LEU A 23 -7.48 18.41 5.87
CA LEU A 23 -7.08 18.43 7.28
C LEU A 23 -5.56 18.50 7.46
N PHE A 24 -4.77 18.21 6.41
CA PHE A 24 -3.31 18.20 6.49
C PHE A 24 -2.57 19.05 5.45
N ALA A 25 -3.24 19.69 4.48
CA ALA A 25 -2.56 20.58 3.53
C ALA A 25 -2.08 21.92 4.15
N GLN A 26 -2.19 22.09 5.47
CA GLN A 26 -1.98 23.38 6.13
C GLN A 26 -0.99 23.38 7.30
N GLN A 27 -0.10 22.38 7.42
CA GLN A 27 0.93 22.39 8.47
C GLN A 27 2.34 22.48 7.92
N HIS A 28 2.74 23.69 7.50
CA HIS A 28 4.04 24.28 7.87
C HIS A 28 4.08 25.76 7.44
N GLU A 29 3.72 26.68 8.32
CA GLU A 29 4.47 27.95 8.38
C GLU A 29 5.67 27.68 9.30
N PRO A 30 6.91 27.69 8.79
CA PRO A 30 8.06 27.56 9.66
C PRO A 30 8.29 28.89 10.38
N SER A 31 8.10 28.89 11.69
CA SER A 31 8.74 29.86 12.57
C SER A 31 10.26 29.71 12.45
N HIS A 32 10.88 30.74 11.87
CA HIS A 32 12.30 30.96 11.61
C HIS A 32 13.33 30.23 12.51
N GLU A 33 14.21 29.45 11.86
CA GLU A 33 15.68 29.54 11.95
C GLU A 33 16.30 29.07 10.62
N PRO A 34 17.24 29.82 10.00
CA PRO A 34 17.73 29.50 8.65
C PRO A 34 18.88 28.49 8.69
N SER A 35 18.57 27.21 8.49
CA SER A 35 19.56 26.22 8.03
C SER A 35 19.55 26.20 6.50
N ALA A 36 20.41 27.03 5.88
CA ALA A 36 20.39 27.33 4.45
C ALA A 36 20.54 26.11 3.52
N HIS A 37 21.13 25.00 3.98
CA HIS A 37 21.34 23.82 3.14
C HIS A 37 20.12 22.89 2.98
N HIS A 38 19.15 22.95 3.90
CA HIS A 38 17.97 22.06 3.87
C HIS A 38 16.82 22.62 3.02
N HIS A 39 16.71 23.95 2.91
CA HIS A 39 15.70 24.58 2.05
C HIS A 39 15.99 24.38 0.57
N ASP A 40 17.27 24.43 0.15
CA ASP A 40 17.64 24.25 -1.25
C ASP A 40 17.39 22.82 -1.75
N THR A 41 17.57 21.81 -0.90
CA THR A 41 17.33 20.40 -1.25
C THR A 41 15.85 20.06 -1.33
N GLN A 42 14.99 20.57 -0.43
CA GLN A 42 13.54 20.37 -0.52
C GLN A 42 12.92 21.10 -1.72
N ALA A 43 13.39 22.32 -2.03
CA ALA A 43 12.92 23.06 -3.20
C ALA A 43 13.31 22.35 -4.51
N ALA A 44 14.52 21.78 -4.57
CA ALA A 44 14.99 21.01 -5.71
C ALA A 44 14.25 19.66 -5.86
N ALA A 45 13.97 18.96 -4.75
CA ALA A 45 13.18 17.72 -4.76
C ALA A 45 11.75 17.97 -5.25
N ALA A 46 11.07 18.98 -4.69
CA ALA A 46 9.73 19.38 -5.13
C ALA A 46 9.68 19.79 -6.61
N GLN A 47 10.77 20.36 -7.14
CA GLN A 47 10.91 20.69 -8.56
C GLN A 47 11.07 19.42 -9.42
N TRP A 48 11.79 18.40 -8.94
CA TRP A 48 11.93 17.13 -9.65
C TRP A 48 10.63 16.32 -9.61
N ASP A 49 9.96 16.21 -8.47
CA ASP A 49 8.73 15.41 -8.34
C ASP A 49 7.67 15.89 -9.34
N GLY A 50 7.48 17.21 -9.45
CA GLY A 50 6.55 17.84 -10.40
C GLY A 50 7.04 17.93 -11.84
N SER A 51 8.24 17.45 -12.16
CA SER A 51 8.76 17.42 -13.53
C SER A 51 8.16 16.27 -14.33
N SER A 52 8.28 16.30 -15.66
CA SER A 52 7.85 15.19 -16.53
C SER A 52 8.51 13.86 -16.17
N GLU A 53 9.78 13.91 -15.76
CA GLU A 53 10.58 12.77 -15.38
C GLU A 53 10.16 12.21 -14.02
N GLY A 54 9.90 13.10 -13.04
CA GLY A 54 9.41 12.73 -11.71
C GLY A 54 8.03 12.08 -11.75
N VAL A 55 7.10 12.68 -12.49
CA VAL A 55 5.76 12.11 -12.72
C VAL A 55 5.86 10.73 -13.38
N ALA A 56 6.65 10.60 -14.45
CA ALA A 56 6.83 9.29 -15.12
C ALA A 56 7.44 8.23 -14.19
N TYR A 57 8.36 8.64 -13.31
CA TYR A 57 8.96 7.78 -12.31
C TYR A 57 7.94 7.30 -11.26
N SER A 58 7.15 8.23 -10.73
CA SER A 58 6.10 7.92 -9.75
C SER A 58 5.00 7.05 -10.35
N GLU A 59 4.52 7.36 -11.56
CA GLU A 59 3.53 6.54 -12.26
C GLU A 59 4.04 5.12 -12.52
N PHE A 60 5.30 4.97 -12.96
CA PHE A 60 5.92 3.66 -13.11
C PHE A 60 5.95 2.89 -11.78
N ASN A 61 6.33 3.54 -10.68
CA ASN A 61 6.37 2.92 -9.37
C ASN A 61 4.98 2.44 -8.92
N HIS A 62 3.95 3.26 -9.10
CA HIS A 62 2.57 2.91 -8.78
C HIS A 62 2.06 1.75 -9.66
N HIS A 63 2.30 1.79 -10.97
CA HIS A 63 1.86 0.73 -11.88
C HIS A 63 2.55 -0.60 -11.55
N LEU A 64 3.86 -0.59 -11.27
CA LEU A 64 4.59 -1.79 -10.90
C LEU A 64 4.13 -2.34 -9.54
N ALA A 65 3.87 -1.47 -8.56
CA ALA A 65 3.23 -1.86 -7.31
C ALA A 65 1.85 -2.51 -7.56
N GLY A 66 1.06 -1.96 -8.49
CA GLY A 66 -0.21 -2.52 -8.94
C GLY A 66 -0.11 -3.95 -9.45
N VAL A 67 0.92 -4.25 -10.26
CA VAL A 67 1.20 -5.63 -10.72
C VAL A 67 1.45 -6.57 -9.53
N PHE A 68 2.27 -6.17 -8.55
CA PHE A 68 2.50 -7.00 -7.36
C PHE A 68 1.21 -7.23 -6.56
N VAL A 69 0.40 -6.18 -6.34
CA VAL A 69 -0.86 -6.28 -5.61
C VAL A 69 -1.88 -7.16 -6.35
N LEU A 70 -1.91 -7.12 -7.69
CA LEU A 70 -2.73 -8.05 -8.48
C LEU A 70 -2.30 -9.51 -8.27
N LEU A 71 -0.99 -9.80 -8.24
CA LEU A 71 -0.50 -11.16 -7.97
C LEU A 71 -0.90 -11.66 -6.56
N ILE A 72 -0.89 -10.76 -5.57
CA ILE A 72 -1.41 -11.03 -4.21
C ILE A 72 -2.91 -11.37 -4.29
N GLY A 73 -3.70 -10.53 -4.95
CA GLY A 73 -5.14 -10.71 -5.11
C GLY A 73 -5.50 -12.01 -5.84
N LEU A 74 -4.78 -12.35 -6.91
CA LEU A 74 -4.98 -13.59 -7.67
C LEU A 74 -4.68 -14.85 -6.84
N SER A 75 -3.61 -14.82 -6.03
CA SER A 75 -3.32 -15.90 -5.08
C SER A 75 -4.47 -16.10 -4.10
N GLU A 76 -5.01 -15.01 -3.56
CA GLU A 76 -6.12 -15.06 -2.59
C GLU A 76 -7.45 -15.45 -3.25
N LEU A 77 -7.69 -15.01 -4.48
CA LEU A 77 -8.89 -15.37 -5.25
C LEU A 77 -8.93 -16.88 -5.50
N ARG A 78 -7.80 -17.50 -5.88
CA ARG A 78 -7.69 -18.95 -5.98
C ARG A 78 -8.06 -19.64 -4.66
N GLY A 79 -7.61 -19.09 -3.53
CA GLY A 79 -7.97 -19.56 -2.19
C GLY A 79 -9.46 -19.45 -1.90
N GLY A 80 -10.06 -18.27 -2.13
CA GLY A 80 -11.48 -18.00 -1.92
C GLY A 80 -12.40 -18.83 -2.82
N LEU A 81 -11.98 -19.09 -4.07
CA LEU A 81 -12.68 -19.99 -4.98
C LEU A 81 -12.41 -21.48 -4.67
N GLY A 82 -11.47 -21.84 -3.79
CA GLY A 82 -11.16 -23.24 -3.49
C GLY A 82 -10.66 -24.06 -4.69
N VAL A 83 -10.08 -23.41 -5.71
CA VAL A 83 -9.59 -24.06 -6.93
C VAL A 83 -8.29 -24.80 -6.63
N THR A 84 -8.24 -26.12 -6.87
CA THR A 84 -7.05 -26.94 -6.54
C THR A 84 -6.02 -27.01 -7.68
N MET A 85 -6.45 -26.88 -8.94
CA MET A 85 -5.65 -27.08 -10.17
C MET A 85 -4.40 -26.17 -10.28
N LEU A 86 -4.31 -25.10 -9.48
CA LEU A 86 -3.18 -24.17 -9.45
C LEU A 86 -2.65 -24.02 -8.02
N ALA A 87 -2.40 -25.13 -7.33
CA ALA A 87 -1.92 -25.09 -5.95
C ALA A 87 -0.61 -24.33 -5.77
N TRP A 88 0.25 -24.24 -6.79
CA TRP A 88 1.49 -23.47 -6.76
C TRP A 88 1.25 -21.96 -6.66
N SER A 89 0.12 -21.45 -7.17
CA SER A 89 -0.16 -20.00 -7.20
C SER A 89 -0.37 -19.40 -5.81
N ARG A 90 -0.53 -20.24 -4.77
CA ARG A 90 -0.48 -19.81 -3.36
C ARG A 90 0.83 -19.11 -3.01
N PHE A 91 1.91 -19.34 -3.75
CA PHE A 91 3.19 -18.67 -3.54
C PHE A 91 3.29 -17.29 -4.21
N LEU A 92 2.35 -16.92 -5.09
CA LEU A 92 2.35 -15.59 -5.69
C LEU A 92 2.22 -14.50 -4.63
N LEU A 93 1.37 -14.68 -3.60
CA LEU A 93 1.23 -13.69 -2.53
C LEU A 93 2.55 -13.40 -1.81
N PRO A 94 3.22 -14.37 -1.16
CA PRO A 94 4.44 -14.06 -0.43
C PRO A 94 5.56 -13.57 -1.36
N LEU A 95 5.67 -14.11 -2.58
CA LEU A 95 6.70 -13.66 -3.52
C LEU A 95 6.46 -12.24 -4.03
N ALA A 96 5.21 -11.88 -4.31
CA ALA A 96 4.85 -10.53 -4.72
C ALA A 96 5.04 -9.53 -3.57
N MET A 97 4.73 -9.91 -2.33
CA MET A 97 5.03 -9.06 -1.16
C MET A 97 6.54 -8.85 -0.96
N LEU A 98 7.34 -9.91 -1.08
CA LEU A 98 8.79 -9.81 -0.98
C LEU A 98 9.38 -8.98 -2.12
N GLY A 99 8.88 -9.19 -3.34
CA GLY A 99 9.28 -8.42 -4.53
C GLY A 99 8.92 -6.94 -4.41
N ALA A 100 7.67 -6.62 -4.05
CA ALA A 100 7.23 -5.25 -3.80
C ALA A 100 8.01 -4.61 -2.65
N GLY A 101 8.23 -5.33 -1.55
CA GLY A 101 9.01 -4.81 -0.42
C GLY A 101 10.47 -4.52 -0.79
N GLY A 102 11.11 -5.39 -1.56
CA GLY A 102 12.45 -5.13 -2.09
C GLY A 102 12.47 -3.96 -3.08
N PHE A 103 11.46 -3.87 -3.94
CA PHE A 103 11.28 -2.76 -4.87
C PHE A 103 11.13 -1.42 -4.15
N LEU A 104 10.23 -1.30 -3.16
CA LEU A 104 10.08 -0.08 -2.37
C LEU A 104 11.34 0.23 -1.54
N MET A 105 12.02 -0.78 -1.00
CA MET A 105 13.25 -0.53 -0.25
C MET A 105 14.31 0.16 -1.13
N ILE A 106 14.45 -0.29 -2.38
CA ILE A 106 15.57 0.07 -3.24
C ILE A 106 15.23 1.22 -4.20
N TRP A 107 14.02 1.26 -4.76
CA TRP A 107 13.72 2.06 -5.96
C TRP A 107 12.57 3.07 -5.76
N SER A 108 11.71 2.98 -4.75
CA SER A 108 10.53 3.87 -4.67
C SER A 108 10.86 5.36 -4.70
N ASP A 109 12.02 5.74 -4.17
CA ASP A 109 12.46 7.13 -4.01
C ASP A 109 13.83 7.27 -4.66
N HIS A 110 13.94 8.12 -5.66
CA HIS A 110 15.14 8.22 -6.51
C HIS A 110 16.38 8.74 -5.76
N ASP A 111 16.16 9.60 -4.77
CA ASP A 111 17.21 10.19 -3.95
C ASP A 111 17.55 9.35 -2.71
N ALA A 112 16.72 8.38 -2.34
CA ALA A 112 16.91 7.61 -1.12
C ALA A 112 18.04 6.57 -1.25
N TRP A 113 18.62 6.25 -0.10
CA TRP A 113 19.44 5.05 0.04
C TRP A 113 18.62 3.80 -0.38
N PRO A 114 19.21 2.83 -1.10
CA PRO A 114 20.65 2.67 -1.38
C PRO A 114 21.14 3.21 -2.72
N ILE A 115 20.27 3.75 -3.58
CA ILE A 115 20.63 4.10 -4.95
C ILE A 115 20.86 5.59 -5.17
N GLY A 116 20.29 6.43 -4.32
CA GLY A 116 20.33 7.88 -4.45
C GLY A 116 21.40 8.56 -3.61
N SER A 117 21.26 9.88 -3.52
CA SER A 117 22.23 10.77 -2.86
C SER A 117 22.14 10.76 -1.33
N LEU A 118 20.96 10.42 -0.77
CA LEU A 118 20.73 10.39 0.67
C LEU A 118 21.43 9.20 1.32
N SER A 119 22.03 9.45 2.48
CA SER A 119 22.53 8.39 3.34
C SER A 119 21.39 7.57 3.95
N PHE A 120 21.73 6.40 4.51
CA PHE A 120 20.77 5.58 5.27
C PHE A 120 20.08 6.39 6.38
N ALA A 121 20.84 7.18 7.16
CA ALA A 121 20.27 7.96 8.26
C ALA A 121 19.31 9.04 7.74
N GLN A 122 19.68 9.72 6.65
CA GLN A 122 18.80 10.71 6.01
C GLN A 122 17.55 10.07 5.43
N THR A 123 17.62 8.85 4.91
CA THR A 123 16.45 8.16 4.33
C THR A 123 15.42 7.73 5.39
N PHE A 124 15.90 7.27 6.55
CA PHE A 124 15.03 6.66 7.56
C PHE A 124 14.63 7.60 8.71
N PHE A 125 15.35 8.71 8.89
CA PHE A 125 15.15 9.63 10.01
C PHE A 125 15.05 11.10 9.57
N SER A 126 14.74 11.35 8.29
CA SER A 126 14.38 12.69 7.80
C SER A 126 12.96 13.10 8.19
N ASP A 127 12.69 14.38 8.07
CA ASP A 127 11.34 14.96 8.11
C ASP A 127 10.59 14.81 6.77
N ASP A 128 11.21 14.19 5.76
CA ASP A 128 10.50 13.72 4.57
C ASP A 128 9.67 12.48 4.90
N TYR A 129 8.43 12.73 5.30
CA TYR A 129 7.48 11.70 5.67
C TYR A 129 7.08 10.78 4.51
N GLU A 130 7.18 11.25 3.25
CA GLU A 130 6.86 10.44 2.08
C GLU A 130 7.85 9.28 1.95
N THR A 131 9.14 9.62 1.86
CA THR A 131 10.23 8.63 1.79
C THR A 131 10.17 7.68 2.99
N VAL A 132 10.00 8.20 4.21
CA VAL A 132 9.92 7.37 5.42
C VAL A 132 8.73 6.41 5.35
N GLN A 133 7.56 6.85 4.88
CA GLN A 133 6.40 5.98 4.71
C GLN A 133 6.65 4.89 3.66
N HIS A 134 7.28 5.20 2.53
CA HIS A 134 7.67 4.20 1.53
C HIS A 134 8.60 3.12 2.12
N LYS A 135 9.59 3.51 2.95
CA LYS A 135 10.47 2.53 3.61
C LYS A 135 9.76 1.73 4.70
N LEU A 136 8.82 2.33 5.41
CA LEU A 136 7.98 1.59 6.36
C LEU A 136 7.10 0.55 5.63
N TYR A 137 6.51 0.90 4.48
CA TYR A 137 5.80 -0.06 3.63
C TYR A 137 6.71 -1.20 3.18
N ALA A 138 7.93 -0.88 2.76
CA ALA A 138 8.91 -1.89 2.37
C ALA A 138 9.19 -2.90 3.50
N ILE A 139 9.44 -2.41 4.72
CA ILE A 139 9.68 -3.25 5.90
C ILE A 139 8.46 -4.13 6.20
N LEU A 140 7.26 -3.55 6.17
CA LEU A 140 6.02 -4.28 6.41
C LEU A 140 5.80 -5.39 5.37
N LEU A 141 5.97 -5.08 4.08
CA LEU A 141 5.84 -6.02 2.98
C LEU A 141 6.84 -7.17 3.10
N LEU A 142 8.11 -6.86 3.36
CA LEU A 142 9.16 -7.87 3.55
C LEU A 142 8.87 -8.79 4.74
N SER A 143 8.45 -8.20 5.86
CA SER A 143 8.14 -8.94 7.09
C SER A 143 6.96 -9.89 6.91
N VAL A 144 5.85 -9.38 6.39
CA VAL A 144 4.62 -10.16 6.21
C VAL A 144 4.76 -11.16 5.07
N GLY A 145 5.44 -10.79 3.97
CA GLY A 145 5.77 -11.70 2.88
C GLY A 145 6.59 -12.90 3.35
N THR A 146 7.57 -12.65 4.23
CA THR A 146 8.35 -13.72 4.88
C THR A 146 7.47 -14.62 5.74
N ILE A 147 6.63 -14.04 6.60
CA ILE A 147 5.69 -14.82 7.44
C ILE A 147 4.77 -15.68 6.57
N GLU A 148 4.17 -15.10 5.53
CA GLU A 148 3.28 -15.83 4.62
C GLU A 148 4.01 -16.95 3.86
N PHE A 149 5.26 -16.72 3.46
CA PHE A 149 6.08 -17.76 2.85
C PHE A 149 6.32 -18.93 3.81
N LEU A 150 6.72 -18.65 5.05
CA LEU A 150 6.96 -19.65 6.08
C LEU A 150 5.67 -20.44 6.43
N ARG A 151 4.53 -19.75 6.53
CA ARG A 151 3.23 -20.40 6.77
C ARG A 151 2.84 -21.32 5.64
N ARG A 152 2.94 -20.84 4.40
CA ARG A 152 2.54 -21.62 3.23
C ARG A 152 3.48 -22.80 3.00
N THR A 153 4.76 -22.70 3.38
CA THR A 153 5.67 -23.85 3.37
C THR A 153 5.50 -24.81 4.56
N GLY A 154 4.59 -24.51 5.49
CA GLY A 154 4.34 -25.36 6.66
C GLY A 154 5.38 -25.23 7.77
N ARG A 155 6.32 -24.28 7.67
CA ARG A 155 7.35 -24.03 8.70
C ARG A 155 6.80 -23.31 9.93
N VAL A 156 5.68 -22.61 9.77
CA VAL A 156 4.97 -21.91 10.86
C VAL A 156 3.50 -22.28 10.80
N THR A 157 3.01 -22.99 11.82
CA THR A 157 1.68 -23.62 11.80
C THR A 157 0.69 -23.05 12.82
N HIS A 158 1.17 -22.30 13.82
CA HIS A 158 0.30 -21.75 14.85
C HIS A 158 -0.69 -20.73 14.26
N MET A 159 -1.97 -20.83 14.65
CA MET A 159 -3.07 -20.09 14.03
C MET A 159 -2.92 -18.56 14.15
N ALA A 160 -2.28 -18.05 15.20
CA ALA A 160 -2.02 -16.62 15.38
C ALA A 160 -1.22 -16.01 14.23
N TRP A 161 -0.39 -16.79 13.53
CA TRP A 161 0.35 -16.33 12.36
C TRP A 161 -0.54 -16.04 11.15
N GLY A 162 -1.85 -16.32 11.22
CA GLY A 162 -2.82 -15.83 10.24
C GLY A 162 -3.16 -14.35 10.32
N MET A 163 -2.81 -13.67 11.42
CA MET A 163 -3.16 -12.27 11.68
C MET A 163 -2.26 -11.20 11.02
N PRO A 164 -0.95 -11.41 10.79
CA PRO A 164 -0.09 -10.38 10.21
C PRO A 164 -0.58 -9.83 8.87
N LEU A 165 -1.09 -10.68 7.96
CA LEU A 165 -1.60 -10.22 6.65
C LEU A 165 -2.81 -9.26 6.75
N PRO A 166 -3.90 -9.59 7.47
CA PRO A 166 -5.00 -8.64 7.65
C PRO A 166 -4.61 -7.41 8.47
N VAL A 167 -3.76 -7.55 9.49
CA VAL A 167 -3.28 -6.40 10.29
C VAL A 167 -2.44 -5.46 9.44
N PHE A 168 -1.60 -6.00 8.55
CA PHE A 168 -0.87 -5.23 7.56
C PHE A 168 -1.79 -4.44 6.64
N ALA A 169 -2.85 -5.07 6.12
CA ALA A 169 -3.84 -4.36 5.29
C ALA A 169 -4.51 -3.21 6.06
N LEU A 170 -4.75 -3.37 7.38
CA LEU A 170 -5.30 -2.30 8.21
C LEU A 170 -4.30 -1.17 8.43
N ILE A 171 -3.09 -1.47 8.90
CA ILE A 171 -2.05 -0.47 9.18
C ILE A 171 -1.64 0.25 7.89
N GLY A 172 -1.33 -0.52 6.84
CA GLY A 172 -0.98 0.01 5.54
C GLY A 172 -2.12 0.79 4.89
N GLY A 173 -3.37 0.38 5.11
CA GLY A 173 -4.55 1.13 4.66
C GLY A 173 -4.71 2.48 5.36
N VAL A 174 -4.47 2.56 6.68
CA VAL A 174 -4.45 3.85 7.41
C VAL A 174 -3.32 4.73 6.90
N MET A 175 -2.11 4.18 6.77
CA MET A 175 -0.96 4.92 6.26
C MET A 175 -1.26 5.49 4.86
N LEU A 176 -1.90 4.70 4.00
CA LEU A 176 -2.15 5.08 2.60
C LEU A 176 -3.24 6.14 2.56
N PHE A 177 -4.26 5.98 3.39
CA PHE A 177 -5.32 6.97 3.53
C PHE A 177 -4.80 8.35 3.93
N LEU A 178 -3.72 8.39 4.71
CA LEU A 178 -3.08 9.61 5.21
C LEU A 178 -1.87 10.03 4.39
N HIS A 179 -1.55 9.32 3.30
CA HIS A 179 -0.38 9.58 2.48
C HIS A 179 -0.63 10.77 1.53
N SER A 180 0.37 11.62 1.36
CA SER A 180 0.29 12.82 0.53
C SER A 180 1.66 13.25 0.03
N HIS A 181 1.75 13.69 -1.23
CA HIS A 181 2.95 14.26 -1.83
C HIS A 181 2.97 15.79 -1.65
N GLY A 182 3.32 16.24 -0.44
CA GLY A 182 3.31 17.63 0.05
C GLY A 182 3.15 18.75 -0.98
N THR A 183 4.26 19.27 -1.53
CA THR A 183 4.29 20.44 -2.43
C THR A 183 4.09 20.10 -3.91
N HIS A 184 3.70 18.86 -4.23
CA HIS A 184 3.54 18.41 -5.62
C HIS A 184 2.41 19.16 -6.33
N PRO A 185 2.54 19.55 -7.62
CA PRO A 185 1.48 20.25 -8.36
C PRO A 185 0.14 19.48 -8.39
N SER A 186 0.21 18.15 -8.34
CA SER A 186 -0.95 17.25 -8.32
C SER A 186 -1.27 16.65 -6.95
N ALA A 187 -0.70 17.18 -5.87
CA ALA A 187 -0.81 16.62 -4.51
C ALA A 187 -2.25 16.25 -4.10
N HIS A 188 -3.24 17.05 -4.49
CA HIS A 188 -4.65 16.78 -4.20
C HIS A 188 -5.19 15.54 -4.91
N LYS A 189 -4.90 15.39 -6.21
CA LYS A 189 -5.32 14.24 -7.02
C LYS A 189 -4.67 12.97 -6.47
N ILE A 190 -3.38 13.06 -6.16
CA ILE A 190 -2.60 11.95 -5.61
C ILE A 190 -3.16 11.52 -4.25
N ALA A 191 -3.34 12.46 -3.31
CA ALA A 191 -3.93 12.17 -2.00
C ALA A 191 -5.32 11.55 -2.12
N MET A 192 -6.13 11.95 -3.12
CA MET A 192 -7.42 11.32 -3.40
C MET A 192 -7.28 9.87 -3.85
N HIS A 193 -6.36 9.57 -4.78
CA HIS A 193 -6.07 8.20 -5.19
C HIS A 193 -5.65 7.34 -3.98
N HIS A 194 -4.75 7.85 -3.13
CA HIS A 194 -4.31 7.13 -1.93
C HIS A 194 -5.39 6.98 -0.87
N ALA A 195 -6.26 7.97 -0.67
CA ALA A 195 -7.42 7.87 0.22
C ALA A 195 -8.40 6.77 -0.19
N VAL A 196 -8.68 6.66 -1.49
CA VAL A 196 -9.52 5.58 -2.03
C VAL A 196 -8.87 4.22 -1.82
N MET A 197 -7.60 4.06 -2.25
CA MET A 197 -6.86 2.80 -2.07
C MET A 197 -6.75 2.40 -0.59
N GLY A 198 -6.47 3.35 0.29
CA GLY A 198 -6.37 3.15 1.73
C GLY A 198 -7.69 2.69 2.33
N THR A 199 -8.80 3.30 1.94
CA THR A 199 -10.15 2.87 2.33
C THR A 199 -10.45 1.44 1.85
N THR A 200 -10.14 1.13 0.59
CA THR A 200 -10.29 -0.21 0.02
C THR A 200 -9.48 -1.23 0.81
N ALA A 201 -8.23 -0.90 1.20
CA ALA A 201 -7.36 -1.76 2.00
C ALA A 201 -7.90 -2.00 3.43
N LEU A 202 -8.43 -0.97 4.09
CA LEU A 202 -9.07 -1.10 5.40
C LEU A 202 -10.26 -2.06 5.35
N VAL A 203 -11.14 -1.86 4.38
CA VAL A 203 -12.31 -2.72 4.14
C VAL A 203 -11.88 -4.15 3.84
N ALA A 204 -10.83 -4.34 3.03
CA ALA A 204 -10.27 -5.65 2.74
C ALA A 204 -9.77 -6.34 4.02
N GLY A 205 -8.94 -5.67 4.82
CA GLY A 205 -8.41 -6.20 6.08
C GLY A 205 -9.52 -6.70 7.02
N LEU A 206 -10.59 -5.92 7.16
CA LEU A 206 -11.77 -6.30 7.96
C LEU A 206 -12.48 -7.54 7.40
N CYS A 207 -12.61 -7.66 6.06
CA CYS A 207 -13.16 -8.85 5.43
C CYS A 207 -12.31 -10.09 5.75
N LYS A 208 -10.98 -9.96 5.70
CA LYS A 208 -10.06 -11.07 5.96
C LYS A 208 -10.10 -11.54 7.41
N ILE A 209 -10.17 -10.62 8.38
CA ILE A 209 -10.37 -10.96 9.81
C ILE A 209 -11.69 -11.71 9.98
N THR A 210 -12.78 -11.19 9.39
CA THR A 210 -14.11 -11.81 9.47
C THR A 210 -14.13 -13.20 8.85
N ALA A 211 -13.39 -13.41 7.76
CA ALA A 211 -13.25 -14.71 7.12
C ALA A 211 -12.53 -15.73 8.01
N GLY A 212 -11.51 -15.30 8.78
CA GLY A 212 -10.75 -16.16 9.68
C GLY A 212 -11.45 -16.46 11.01
N ALA A 213 -12.27 -15.53 11.52
CA ALA A 213 -12.99 -15.70 12.79
C ALA A 213 -14.15 -16.71 12.70
N LYS A 214 -14.73 -16.92 11.51
CA LYS A 214 -15.85 -17.84 11.32
C LYS A 214 -15.34 -19.18 10.82
N ARG A 215 -15.48 -20.23 11.64
CA ARG A 215 -15.31 -21.62 11.19
C ARG A 215 -16.48 -21.95 10.25
N GLN A 216 -16.30 -21.71 8.96
CA GLN A 216 -17.30 -22.01 7.95
C GLN A 216 -16.98 -23.33 7.27
N GLU A 217 -17.97 -24.24 7.24
CA GLU A 217 -17.97 -25.37 6.31
C GLU A 217 -18.33 -24.83 4.92
N GLY A 218 -17.35 -24.75 4.02
CA GLY A 218 -17.55 -24.30 2.64
C GLY A 218 -16.86 -22.97 2.29
N ARG A 219 -17.21 -22.40 1.13
CA ARG A 219 -16.60 -21.16 0.59
C ARG A 219 -17.04 -19.94 1.39
N SER A 220 -16.10 -19.21 1.97
CA SER A 220 -16.39 -17.98 2.72
C SER A 220 -16.57 -16.78 1.79
N PRO A 221 -17.74 -16.12 1.79
CA PRO A 221 -17.96 -14.91 0.98
C PRO A 221 -17.05 -13.75 1.42
N TRP A 222 -16.62 -13.73 2.68
CA TRP A 222 -15.66 -12.75 3.19
C TRP A 222 -14.24 -12.98 2.65
N ALA A 223 -13.86 -14.25 2.44
CA ALA A 223 -12.59 -14.57 1.79
C ALA A 223 -12.58 -14.16 0.31
N LEU A 224 -13.73 -14.30 -0.37
CA LEU A 224 -13.89 -13.82 -1.74
C LEU A 224 -13.89 -12.28 -1.80
N ALA A 225 -14.62 -11.61 -0.91
CA ALA A 225 -14.64 -10.16 -0.81
C ALA A 225 -13.24 -9.58 -0.58
N TRP A 226 -12.46 -10.17 0.35
CA TRP A 226 -11.05 -9.84 0.54
C TRP A 226 -10.26 -9.92 -0.77
N ALA A 227 -10.33 -11.06 -1.47
CA ALA A 227 -9.56 -11.24 -2.70
C ALA A 227 -9.94 -10.23 -3.79
N VAL A 228 -11.24 -9.97 -3.96
CA VAL A 228 -11.74 -8.99 -4.94
C VAL A 228 -11.31 -7.57 -4.60
N LEU A 229 -11.34 -7.17 -3.33
CA LEU A 229 -10.90 -5.85 -2.90
C LEU A 229 -9.39 -5.66 -3.07
N VAL A 230 -8.58 -6.69 -2.81
CA VAL A 230 -7.14 -6.63 -3.09
C VAL A 230 -6.87 -6.50 -4.59
N LEU A 231 -7.63 -7.22 -5.44
CA LEU A 231 -7.55 -7.03 -6.90
C LEU A 231 -7.94 -5.62 -7.31
N LEU A 232 -8.97 -5.05 -6.68
CA LEU A 232 -9.40 -3.67 -6.95
C LEU A 232 -8.27 -2.67 -6.65
N ILE A 233 -7.57 -2.80 -5.51
CA ILE A 233 -6.40 -1.95 -5.20
C ILE A 233 -5.32 -2.09 -6.29
N GLY A 234 -5.07 -3.31 -6.76
CA GLY A 234 -4.14 -3.54 -7.85
C GLY A 234 -4.55 -2.84 -9.15
N VAL A 235 -5.85 -2.79 -9.46
CA VAL A 235 -6.39 -2.04 -10.61
C VAL A 235 -6.29 -0.54 -10.38
N GLU A 236 -6.64 -0.03 -9.20
CA GLU A 236 -6.51 1.39 -8.81
C GLU A 236 -5.08 1.89 -9.00
N LEU A 237 -4.09 1.07 -8.63
CA LEU A 237 -2.67 1.35 -8.86
C LEU A 237 -2.27 1.32 -10.34
N LEU A 238 -2.81 0.41 -11.15
CA LEU A 238 -2.50 0.35 -12.59
C LEU A 238 -3.07 1.53 -13.40
N ILE A 239 -4.15 2.14 -12.92
CA ILE A 239 -4.77 3.31 -13.54
C ILE A 239 -4.41 4.62 -12.84
N TYR A 240 -3.51 4.54 -11.84
CA TYR A 240 -2.99 5.71 -11.17
C TYR A 240 -2.33 6.65 -12.18
N SER A 241 -2.56 7.93 -11.99
CA SER A 241 -1.91 9.00 -12.75
C SER A 241 -1.83 10.26 -11.89
N GLU A 242 -0.86 11.10 -12.19
CA GLU A 242 -0.68 12.39 -11.53
C GLU A 242 -1.28 13.54 -12.31
#